data_AF-A0A3M0IQA6-F1
#
_entry.id   AF-A0A3M0IQA6-F1
#
_cell.length_a   1.000
_cell.length_b   1.000
_cell.length_c   1.000
_cell.angle_alpha   90.00
_cell.angle_beta   90.00
_cell.angle_gamma   90.00
#
_symmetry.space_group_name_H-M   'P 1'
#
loop_
_entity.id
_entity.type
_entity.pdbx_description
1 polymer ?
#
loop_
_entity_poly.entity_id
_entity_poly.type
_entity_poly.pdbx_seq_one_letter_code
_entity_poly.pdbx_strand_id
1 'polypeptide(L)'
;MLVVFKSAPILKRALKVKQAMMQLYVLKLLKIQTKYLGRQWRKSNMKTMSAIYQKVRHRMNDDWAYRQRAMFSTLLGCCSSSAADIDARPWDFQAEECTLRANIEAFNSRRYDKPQDSEFAPVDNCLQSVLGQRLELPEDFHYSYELWLEREVFSQPIRWEELLRCQ
;
A
#
# COMPACT_ATOMS: atom_id res chain seq x y z
N MET A 1 13.09 -13.37 6.02
CA MET A 1 13.72 -14.70 6.20
C MET A 1 13.21 -15.79 5.23
N LEU A 2 11.90 -16.00 5.00
CA LEU A 2 11.40 -17.14 4.18
C LEU A 2 11.78 -17.13 2.67
N VAL A 3 12.01 -15.96 2.07
CA VAL A 3 12.44 -15.83 0.66
C VAL A 3 13.89 -16.28 0.48
N VAL A 4 14.72 -16.12 1.51
CA VAL A 4 16.17 -16.40 1.50
C VAL A 4 16.45 -17.91 1.45
N PHE A 5 15.57 -18.72 2.04
CA PHE A 5 15.78 -20.18 2.19
C PHE A 5 15.20 -21.04 1.06
N LYS A 6 14.81 -20.47 -0.10
CA LYS A 6 14.13 -21.23 -1.17
C LYS A 6 12.99 -22.11 -0.62
N SER A 7 12.11 -21.53 0.20
CA SER A 7 11.07 -22.27 0.93
C SER A 7 9.91 -22.76 0.04
N ALA A 8 9.75 -22.18 -1.16
CA ALA A 8 8.66 -22.50 -2.08
C ALA A 8 8.55 -24.01 -2.46
N PRO A 9 9.63 -24.74 -2.77
CA PRO A 9 9.61 -26.20 -2.91
C PRO A 9 9.05 -26.98 -1.72
N ILE A 10 9.33 -26.55 -0.48
CA ILE A 10 8.84 -27.21 0.75
C ILE A 10 7.34 -26.95 0.89
N LEU A 11 6.93 -25.70 0.73
CA LEU A 11 5.51 -25.30 0.75
C LEU A 11 4.72 -26.01 -0.36
N LYS A 12 5.28 -26.15 -1.57
CA LYS A 12 4.64 -26.90 -2.65
C LYS A 12 4.45 -28.38 -2.31
N ARG A 13 5.40 -29.00 -1.60
CA ARG A 13 5.25 -30.38 -1.10
C ARG A 13 4.16 -30.48 -0.03
N ALA A 14 4.07 -29.50 0.86
CA ALA A 14 3.04 -29.43 1.91
C ALA A 14 1.61 -29.40 1.35
N LEU A 15 1.40 -28.87 0.13
CA LEU A 15 0.09 -28.90 -0.54
C LEU A 15 -0.43 -30.31 -0.86
N LYS A 16 0.45 -31.33 -0.89
CA LYS A 16 0.02 -32.73 -1.12
C LYS A 16 -0.79 -33.30 0.06
N VAL A 17 -0.66 -32.72 1.25
CA VAL A 17 -1.42 -33.12 2.44
C VAL A 17 -2.87 -32.69 2.28
N LYS A 18 -3.82 -33.63 2.37
CA LYS A 18 -5.26 -33.40 2.16
C LYS A 18 -5.96 -32.79 3.39
N GLN A 19 -5.37 -31.76 3.99
CA GLN A 19 -5.98 -31.03 5.10
C GLN A 19 -6.31 -29.60 4.64
N ALA A 20 -7.60 -29.26 4.60
CA ALA A 20 -8.09 -28.04 3.98
C ALA A 20 -7.49 -26.75 4.59
N MET A 21 -7.42 -26.67 5.91
CA MET A 21 -6.84 -25.53 6.63
C MET A 21 -5.34 -25.36 6.36
N MET A 22 -4.59 -26.46 6.45
CA MET A 22 -3.16 -26.45 6.15
C MET A 22 -2.90 -25.99 4.71
N GLN A 23 -3.62 -26.55 3.73
CA GLN A 23 -3.52 -26.13 2.33
C GLN A 23 -3.81 -24.64 2.16
N LEU A 24 -4.85 -24.11 2.82
CA LEU A 24 -5.18 -22.68 2.74
C LEU A 24 -4.04 -21.79 3.27
N TYR A 25 -3.46 -22.11 4.42
CA TYR A 25 -2.34 -21.33 4.97
C TYR A 25 -1.08 -21.46 4.12
N VAL A 26 -0.79 -22.64 3.59
CA VAL A 26 0.32 -22.85 2.65
C VAL A 26 0.12 -22.04 1.36
N LEU A 27 -1.10 -21.96 0.82
CA LEU A 27 -1.43 -21.12 -0.33
C LEU A 27 -1.29 -19.63 -0.03
N LYS A 28 -1.67 -19.17 1.18
CA LYS A 28 -1.42 -17.78 1.63
C LYS A 28 0.07 -17.46 1.68
N LEU A 29 0.88 -18.36 2.21
CA LEU A 29 2.34 -18.19 2.24
C LEU A 29 2.92 -18.17 0.82
N LEU A 30 2.48 -19.07 -0.05
CA LEU A 30 2.89 -19.10 -1.45
C LEU A 30 2.49 -17.81 -2.20
N LYS A 31 1.31 -17.23 -1.93
CA LYS A 31 0.86 -15.95 -2.49
C LYS A 31 1.79 -14.78 -2.10
N ILE A 32 2.39 -14.80 -0.92
CA ILE A 32 3.35 -13.77 -0.51
C ILE A 32 4.71 -13.99 -1.21
N GLN A 33 5.11 -15.26 -1.36
CA GLN A 33 6.41 -15.62 -1.96
C GLN A 33 6.46 -15.42 -3.48
N THR A 34 5.34 -15.62 -4.18
CA THR A 34 5.21 -15.51 -5.65
C THR A 34 5.69 -14.19 -6.23
N LYS A 35 5.62 -13.10 -5.46
CA LYS A 35 6.20 -11.79 -5.79
C LYS A 35 7.71 -11.85 -6.04
N TYR A 36 8.42 -12.75 -5.36
CA TYR A 36 9.88 -12.86 -5.40
C TYR A 36 10.38 -14.01 -6.29
N LEU A 37 9.49 -14.90 -6.77
CA LEU A 37 9.87 -16.13 -7.47
C LEU A 37 10.06 -15.99 -8.99
N GLY A 38 9.62 -14.88 -9.60
CA GLY A 38 9.79 -14.69 -11.05
C GLY A 38 8.56 -15.04 -11.88
N ARG A 39 8.46 -14.46 -13.08
CA ARG A 39 7.45 -14.81 -14.11
C ARG A 39 7.61 -16.26 -14.60
N GLN A 40 8.84 -16.75 -14.74
CA GLN A 40 9.12 -18.12 -15.18
C GLN A 40 8.60 -19.18 -14.19
N TRP A 41 8.71 -18.90 -12.89
CA TRP A 41 8.15 -19.78 -11.87
C TRP A 41 6.62 -19.84 -11.95
N ARG A 42 5.95 -18.71 -12.17
CA ARG A 42 4.48 -18.67 -12.34
C ARG A 42 4.02 -19.49 -13.55
N LYS A 43 4.72 -19.38 -14.69
CA LYS A 43 4.44 -20.18 -15.90
C LYS A 43 4.52 -21.68 -15.64
N SER A 44 5.54 -22.12 -14.92
CA SER A 44 5.76 -23.55 -14.60
C SER A 44 4.92 -24.08 -13.42
N ASN A 45 4.21 -23.20 -12.70
CA ASN A 45 3.44 -23.56 -11.49
C ASN A 45 1.96 -23.13 -11.61
N MET A 46 1.39 -23.26 -12.81
CA MET A 46 0.02 -22.79 -13.08
C MET A 46 -1.03 -23.41 -12.15
N LYS A 47 -0.92 -24.69 -11.81
CA LYS A 47 -1.82 -25.35 -10.83
C LYS A 47 -1.80 -24.67 -9.46
N THR A 48 -0.63 -24.24 -9.00
CA THR A 48 -0.48 -23.48 -7.75
C THR A 48 -1.09 -22.09 -7.89
N MET A 49 -0.85 -21.41 -9.02
CA MET A 49 -1.45 -20.11 -9.31
C MET A 49 -2.98 -20.18 -9.30
N SER A 50 -3.56 -21.14 -10.02
CA SER A 50 -5.00 -21.39 -10.05
C SER A 50 -5.57 -21.68 -8.66
N ALA A 51 -4.87 -22.48 -7.84
CA ALA A 51 -5.30 -22.77 -6.48
C ALA A 51 -5.29 -21.52 -5.57
N ILE A 52 -4.34 -20.59 -5.77
CA ILE A 52 -4.34 -19.30 -5.07
C ILE A 52 -5.57 -18.48 -5.50
N TYR A 53 -5.85 -18.37 -6.80
CA TYR A 53 -7.02 -17.65 -7.31
C TYR A 53 -8.36 -18.20 -6.79
N GLN A 54 -8.47 -19.52 -6.65
CA GLN A 54 -9.71 -20.16 -6.23
C GLN A 54 -9.95 -20.11 -4.72
N LYS A 55 -8.88 -20.16 -3.91
CA LYS A 55 -9.00 -20.42 -2.45
C LYS A 55 -8.54 -19.26 -1.57
N VAL A 56 -7.74 -18.33 -2.07
CA VAL A 56 -7.21 -17.22 -1.28
C VAL A 56 -7.93 -15.93 -1.65
N ARG A 57 -8.46 -15.23 -0.65
CA ARG A 57 -9.15 -13.95 -0.85
C ARG A 57 -8.21 -12.93 -1.51
N HIS A 58 -8.73 -12.22 -2.51
CA HIS A 58 -8.06 -11.09 -3.18
C HIS A 58 -8.58 -9.77 -2.61
N ARG A 59 -7.67 -8.83 -2.35
CA ARG A 59 -7.94 -7.43 -2.06
C ARG A 59 -7.58 -6.60 -3.31
N MET A 60 -8.23 -5.44 -3.45
CA MET A 60 -7.98 -4.51 -4.54
C MET A 60 -6.49 -4.18 -4.69
N ASN A 61 -5.77 -4.03 -3.57
CA ASN A 61 -4.35 -3.66 -3.56
C ASN A 61 -3.39 -4.86 -3.57
N ASP A 62 -3.86 -6.06 -3.94
CA ASP A 62 -3.04 -7.28 -3.95
C ASP A 62 -2.24 -7.46 -5.27
N ASP A 63 -1.14 -6.72 -5.45
CA ASP A 63 -0.27 -6.80 -6.65
C ASP A 63 0.66 -8.03 -6.72
N TRP A 64 0.37 -9.07 -5.95
CA TRP A 64 1.29 -10.20 -5.74
C TRP A 64 1.70 -10.91 -7.04
N ALA A 65 0.85 -10.84 -8.07
CA ALA A 65 1.08 -11.45 -9.37
C ALA A 65 1.78 -10.51 -10.38
N TYR A 66 1.91 -9.22 -10.13
CA TYR A 66 2.40 -8.27 -11.14
C TYR A 66 3.74 -7.64 -10.78
N ARG A 67 4.08 -7.54 -9.49
CA ARG A 67 5.30 -6.83 -9.10
C ARG A 67 6.57 -7.66 -9.33
N GLN A 68 7.28 -7.40 -10.43
CA GLN A 68 8.65 -7.90 -10.63
C GLN A 68 9.66 -6.81 -11.00
N ARG A 69 9.28 -5.70 -11.66
CA ARG A 69 10.29 -4.81 -12.27
C ARG A 69 9.94 -3.32 -12.38
N ALA A 70 9.57 -2.68 -11.26
CA ALA A 70 9.53 -1.21 -11.25
C ALA A 70 10.92 -0.57 -11.09
N MET A 71 11.79 -1.09 -10.21
CA MET A 71 13.03 -0.38 -9.87
C MET A 71 14.14 -0.41 -10.93
N PHE A 72 14.13 -1.36 -11.88
CA PHE A 72 15.20 -1.45 -12.89
C PHE A 72 14.84 -0.80 -14.23
N SER A 73 13.55 -0.49 -14.46
CA SER A 73 13.09 0.16 -15.70
C SER A 73 13.14 1.69 -15.57
N THR A 74 12.76 2.22 -14.40
CA THR A 74 12.75 3.68 -14.16
C THR A 74 14.15 4.30 -14.15
N LEU A 75 15.18 3.55 -13.73
CA LEU A 75 16.56 4.08 -13.69
C LEU A 75 17.26 4.14 -15.06
N LEU A 76 16.76 3.43 -16.08
CA LEU A 76 17.43 3.34 -17.39
C LEU A 76 16.73 4.09 -18.53
N GLY A 77 15.53 4.64 -18.31
CA GLY A 77 14.85 5.47 -19.32
C GLY A 77 14.59 4.79 -20.67
N CYS A 78 14.68 3.46 -20.76
CA CYS A 78 14.47 2.74 -22.02
C CYS A 78 12.97 2.55 -22.29
N CYS A 79 12.34 3.55 -22.90
CA CYS A 79 11.06 3.40 -23.60
C CYS A 79 11.28 2.68 -24.94
N SER A 80 11.71 1.42 -24.90
CA SER A 80 11.69 0.56 -26.09
C SER A 80 10.35 -0.18 -26.15
N SER A 81 9.55 0.25 -27.11
CA SER A 81 8.23 -0.21 -27.51
C SER A 81 8.24 -1.65 -28.05
N SER A 82 8.47 -2.67 -27.20
CA SER A 82 8.24 -4.07 -27.59
C SER A 82 8.31 -5.07 -26.43
N ALA A 83 7.57 -4.86 -25.35
CA ALA A 83 7.23 -5.97 -24.46
C ALA A 83 5.96 -5.63 -23.70
N ALA A 84 4.98 -6.53 -23.76
CA ALA A 84 3.76 -6.50 -22.99
C ALA A 84 4.03 -6.64 -21.47
N ASP A 85 4.57 -5.57 -20.87
CA ASP A 85 4.58 -5.32 -19.43
C ASP A 85 3.32 -4.50 -19.10
N ILE A 86 2.23 -5.23 -18.93
CA ILE A 86 1.11 -4.75 -18.10
C ILE A 86 1.63 -4.80 -16.66
N ASP A 87 2.40 -3.79 -16.29
CA ASP A 87 2.65 -3.48 -14.89
C ASP A 87 1.47 -2.61 -14.44
N ALA A 88 0.62 -3.16 -13.57
CA ALA A 88 -0.34 -2.36 -12.82
C ALA A 88 0.47 -1.34 -12.01
N ARG A 89 0.40 -0.08 -12.43
CA ARG A 89 1.10 1.01 -11.76
C ARG A 89 0.36 1.32 -10.46
N PRO A 90 1.06 1.71 -9.37
CA PRO A 90 0.41 2.05 -8.10
C PRO A 90 -0.73 3.07 -8.21
N TRP A 91 -0.71 3.91 -9.25
CA TRP A 91 -1.73 4.93 -9.52
C TRP A 91 -2.88 4.45 -10.43
N ASP A 92 -2.81 3.25 -11.03
CA ASP A 92 -3.86 2.76 -11.94
C ASP A 92 -5.19 2.50 -11.21
N PHE A 93 -5.12 2.10 -9.93
CA PHE A 93 -6.30 1.87 -9.09
C PHE A 93 -6.75 3.12 -8.33
N GLN A 94 -6.00 4.21 -8.40
CA GLN A 94 -6.26 5.41 -7.62
C GLN A 94 -7.58 6.08 -8.03
N ALA A 95 -7.91 6.04 -9.33
CA ALA A 95 -9.19 6.54 -9.83
C ALA A 95 -10.37 5.74 -9.26
N GLU A 96 -10.32 4.41 -9.31
CA GLU A 96 -11.36 3.52 -8.77
C GLU A 96 -11.49 3.65 -7.25
N GLU A 97 -10.37 3.71 -6.53
CA GLU A 97 -10.36 3.98 -5.09
C GLU A 97 -10.98 5.34 -4.75
N CYS A 98 -10.64 6.40 -5.50
CA CYS A 98 -11.21 7.73 -5.31
C CYS A 98 -12.73 7.72 -5.55
N THR A 99 -13.19 7.06 -6.62
CA THR A 99 -14.62 6.92 -6.90
C THR A 99 -15.35 6.17 -5.78
N LEU A 100 -14.77 5.08 -5.27
CA LEU A 100 -15.36 4.34 -4.15
C LEU A 100 -15.40 5.16 -2.86
N ARG A 101 -14.33 5.88 -2.53
CA ARG A 101 -14.30 6.79 -1.37
C ARG A 101 -15.39 7.84 -1.46
N ALA A 102 -15.53 8.51 -2.61
CA ALA A 102 -16.57 9.51 -2.83
C ALA A 102 -17.99 8.93 -2.70
N ASN A 103 -18.23 7.71 -3.21
CA ASN A 103 -19.52 7.05 -3.10
C ASN A 103 -19.87 6.67 -1.65
N ILE A 104 -18.89 6.19 -0.88
CA ILE A 104 -19.05 5.87 0.54
C ILE A 104 -19.34 7.13 1.34
N GLU A 105 -18.59 8.20 1.10
CA GLU A 105 -18.77 9.49 1.74
C GLU A 105 -20.15 10.08 1.42
N ALA A 106 -20.57 10.08 0.16
CA ALA A 106 -21.90 10.54 -0.24
C ALA A 106 -23.05 9.68 0.31
N PHE A 107 -22.83 8.37 0.54
CA PHE A 107 -23.80 7.52 1.23
C PHE A 107 -23.87 7.85 2.72
N ASN A 108 -22.70 7.96 3.35
CA ASN A 108 -22.60 8.25 4.77
C ASN A 108 -23.18 9.63 5.09
N SER A 109 -22.89 10.65 4.27
CA SER A 109 -23.42 11.99 4.49
C SER A 109 -24.95 12.00 4.41
N ARG A 110 -25.53 11.42 3.35
CA ARG A 110 -26.99 11.32 3.20
C ARG A 110 -27.70 10.62 4.36
N ARG A 111 -27.04 9.72 5.08
CA ARG A 111 -27.69 8.82 6.06
C ARG A 111 -27.30 9.09 7.51
N TYR A 112 -26.11 9.63 7.74
CA TYR A 112 -25.51 9.80 9.06
C TYR A 112 -25.05 11.23 9.34
N ASP A 113 -25.16 12.17 8.39
CA ASP A 113 -24.85 13.60 8.58
C ASP A 113 -25.95 14.29 9.39
N LYS A 114 -26.15 13.80 10.61
CA LYS A 114 -26.67 14.64 11.68
C LYS A 114 -25.53 15.59 12.08
N PRO A 115 -25.82 16.83 12.48
CA PRO A 115 -24.77 17.71 12.98
C PRO A 115 -24.11 17.04 14.19
N GLN A 116 -22.92 16.50 13.98
CA GLN A 116 -22.03 16.16 15.09
C GLN A 116 -21.45 17.45 15.62
N ASP A 117 -21.29 17.53 16.94
CA ASP A 117 -20.45 18.55 17.55
C ASP A 117 -19.11 18.59 16.80
N SER A 118 -18.63 19.80 16.51
CA SER A 118 -17.42 20.04 15.70
C SER A 118 -16.18 19.29 16.21
N GLU A 119 -16.22 18.82 17.46
CA GLU A 119 -15.18 18.03 18.12
C GLU A 119 -15.07 16.59 17.59
N PHE A 120 -16.14 16.02 17.01
CA PHE A 120 -16.17 14.64 16.50
C PHE A 120 -16.14 14.53 14.98
N ALA A 121 -15.96 15.65 14.26
CA ALA A 121 -15.82 15.63 12.82
C ALA A 121 -14.60 14.79 12.39
N PRO A 122 -14.72 13.96 11.33
CA PRO A 122 -13.61 13.15 10.87
C PRO A 122 -12.43 14.03 10.45
N VAL A 123 -11.27 13.81 11.08
CA VAL A 123 -10.03 14.50 10.73
C VAL A 123 -9.56 14.05 9.35
N ASP A 124 -9.11 14.99 8.53
CA ASP A 124 -8.44 14.68 7.27
C ASP A 124 -7.09 13.99 7.54
N ASN A 125 -7.03 12.70 7.26
CA ASN A 125 -5.83 11.88 7.42
C ASN A 125 -5.05 11.72 6.11
N CYS A 126 -5.45 12.41 5.04
CA CYS A 126 -4.76 12.35 3.76
C CYS A 126 -3.55 13.28 3.76
N LEU A 127 -2.35 12.71 3.88
CA LEU A 127 -1.09 13.47 3.80
C LEU A 127 -1.01 14.36 2.55
N GLN A 128 -1.55 13.90 1.42
CA GLN A 128 -1.53 14.67 0.17
C GLN A 128 -2.47 15.89 0.23
N SER A 129 -3.58 15.79 0.97
CA SER A 129 -4.48 16.91 1.22
C SER A 129 -3.79 17.93 2.11
N VAL A 130 -3.23 17.49 3.24
CA VAL A 130 -2.51 18.36 4.20
C VAL A 130 -1.31 19.06 3.56
N LEU A 131 -0.45 18.32 2.84
CA LEU A 131 0.72 18.88 2.15
C LEU A 131 0.36 19.69 0.91
N GLY A 132 -0.85 19.52 0.37
CA GLY A 132 -1.38 20.29 -0.75
C GLY A 132 -2.02 21.61 -0.34
N GLN A 133 -2.23 21.85 0.95
CA GLN A 133 -2.78 23.11 1.43
C GLN A 133 -1.75 24.23 1.27
N ARG A 134 -2.20 25.33 0.66
CA ARG A 134 -1.39 26.53 0.52
C ARG A 134 -1.45 27.31 1.84
N LEU A 135 -0.39 27.20 2.64
CA LEU A 135 -0.22 27.99 3.85
C LEU A 135 0.33 29.37 3.47
N GLU A 136 -0.46 30.41 3.73
CA GLU A 136 -0.01 31.79 3.63
C GLU A 136 0.94 32.06 4.81
N LEU A 137 2.24 32.15 4.52
CA LEU A 137 3.25 32.50 5.52
C LEU A 137 3.35 34.04 5.59
N PRO A 138 3.55 34.62 6.78
CA PRO A 138 3.84 36.06 6.91
C PRO A 138 5.03 36.46 6.03
N GLU A 139 5.00 37.64 5.39
CA GLU A 139 6.09 38.10 4.52
C GLU A 139 7.45 38.10 5.24
N ASP A 140 7.45 38.42 6.54
CA ASP A 140 8.64 38.47 7.38
C ASP A 140 9.17 37.09 7.78
N PHE A 141 8.38 36.03 7.57
CA PHE A 141 8.76 34.66 7.92
C PHE A 141 9.98 34.19 7.14
N HIS A 142 10.15 34.64 5.89
CA HIS A 142 11.32 34.30 5.08
C HIS A 142 12.63 34.80 5.70
N TYR A 143 12.61 35.95 6.38
CA TYR A 143 13.81 36.52 7.03
C TYR A 143 14.06 35.91 8.41
N SER A 144 13.02 35.43 9.07
CA SER A 144 13.09 34.86 10.43
C SER A 144 13.08 33.33 10.44
N TYR A 145 13.06 32.68 9.27
CA TYR A 145 12.92 31.23 9.11
C TYR A 145 14.00 30.43 9.86
N GLU A 146 15.26 30.81 9.70
CA GLU A 146 16.40 30.15 10.37
C GLU A 146 16.28 30.26 11.89
N LEU A 147 15.88 31.44 12.38
CA LEU A 147 15.72 31.70 13.82
C LEU A 147 14.53 30.93 14.40
N TRP A 148 13.46 30.77 13.62
CA TRP A 148 12.31 29.95 13.97
C TRP A 148 12.68 28.45 14.00
N LEU A 149 13.45 27.96 13.02
CA LEU A 149 13.94 26.57 13.00
C LEU A 149 14.76 26.24 14.24
N GLU A 150 15.73 27.09 14.58
CA GLU A 150 16.53 26.89 15.78
C GLU A 150 15.67 26.89 17.05
N ARG A 151 14.73 27.83 17.18
CA ARG A 151 13.93 28.01 18.40
C ARG A 151 12.79 27.00 18.57
N GLU A 152 12.09 26.65 17.50
CA GLU A 152 10.86 25.85 17.57
C GLU A 152 11.07 24.39 17.15
N VAL A 153 12.05 24.10 16.28
CA VAL A 153 12.26 22.75 15.74
C VAL A 153 13.46 22.06 16.36
N PHE A 154 14.62 22.71 16.41
CA PHE A 154 15.86 22.07 16.87
C PHE A 154 16.05 22.12 18.38
N SER A 155 15.72 23.25 19.01
CA SER A 155 15.91 23.43 20.46
C SER A 155 14.76 22.89 21.31
N GLN A 156 13.58 22.62 20.72
CA GLN A 156 12.49 21.99 21.45
C GLN A 156 12.61 20.47 21.44
N PRO A 157 12.62 19.81 22.61
CA PRO A 157 12.55 18.36 22.66
C PRO A 157 11.16 17.90 22.19
N ILE A 158 11.11 17.20 21.06
CA ILE A 158 9.85 16.67 20.53
C ILE A 158 9.37 15.55 21.46
N ARG A 159 8.28 15.81 22.21
CA ARG A 159 7.65 14.87 23.13
C ARG A 159 6.78 13.87 22.37
N TRP A 160 7.42 12.97 21.63
CA TRP A 160 6.74 11.90 20.87
C TRP A 160 5.82 11.03 21.75
N GLU A 161 6.08 10.95 23.05
CA GLU A 161 5.26 10.22 24.01
C GLU A 161 3.85 10.81 24.21
N GLU A 162 3.68 12.12 24.06
CA GLU A 162 2.38 12.79 24.23
C GLU A 162 1.46 12.53 23.03
N LEU A 163 2.03 12.35 21.83
CA LEU A 163 1.29 11.94 20.62
C LEU A 163 0.59 10.58 20.77
N LEU A 164 1.10 9.70 21.64
CA LEU A 164 0.51 8.38 21.91
C LEU A 164 -0.55 8.42 23.01
N ARG A 165 -0.67 9.53 23.75
CA ARG A 165 -1.63 9.69 24.86
C ARG A 165 -2.93 10.38 24.46
N CYS A 166 -2.98 11.01 23.28
CA CYS A 166 -4.23 11.42 22.65
C CYS A 166 -4.86 10.21 21.94
N GLN A 167 -5.46 9.31 22.71
CA GLN A 167 -6.43 8.29 22.24
C GLN A 167 -7.62 8.24 23.19
#